data_AF-A0A962E4R8-F1
#
_entry.id   AF-A0A962E4R8-F1
#
_cell.length_a   1.000
_cell.length_b   1.000
_cell.length_c   1.000
_cell.angle_alpha   90.00
_cell.angle_beta   90.00
_cell.angle_gamma   90.00
#
_symmetry.space_group_name_H-M   'P 1'
#
loop_
_entity.id
_entity.type
_entity.pdbx_description
1 polymer ?
#
loop_
_entity_poly.entity_id
_entity_poly.type
_entity_poly.pdbx_seq_one_letter_code
_entity_poly.pdbx_strand_id
1 'polypeptide(L)'
;MHRESRKLGWLLGLILPLECLEAADGGVHAASTIHAPVIDGHLDSGEWAAAEAVRAFIQVEPQINGTPSEQTTLWLLRDDEFLYVALALTQSSRLVAREWVQDADLSGDDFVSVQLDPFASREKGYAFSVNPNGARSESLISDGDDYDEDWEDLW
;
A
#
# COMPACT_ATOMS: atom_id res chain seq x y z
N MET A 1 -44.53 -61.70 3.12
CA MET A 1 -44.79 -61.29 4.51
C MET A 1 -43.47 -61.27 5.25
N HIS A 2 -42.78 -60.13 5.29
CA HIS A 2 -41.94 -59.71 6.42
C HIS A 2 -41.51 -58.26 6.19
N ARG A 3 -41.93 -57.43 7.14
CA ARG A 3 -41.73 -55.99 7.23
C ARG A 3 -40.64 -55.82 8.27
N GLU A 4 -39.48 -55.31 7.87
CA GLU A 4 -38.48 -54.80 8.80
C GLU A 4 -38.32 -53.30 8.57
N SER A 5 -38.13 -52.62 9.67
CA SER A 5 -38.42 -51.21 9.88
C SER A 5 -37.25 -50.53 10.54
N ARG A 6 -37.13 -49.22 10.27
CA ARG A 6 -36.32 -48.21 10.99
C ARG A 6 -34.85 -48.15 10.52
N LYS A 7 -34.19 -46.99 10.39
CA LYS A 7 -34.37 -45.66 11.02
C LYS A 7 -34.01 -44.54 10.04
N LEU A 8 -34.79 -43.46 10.09
CA LEU A 8 -34.43 -42.12 9.62
C LEU A 8 -33.27 -41.58 10.48
N GLY A 9 -32.31 -40.90 9.84
CA GLY A 9 -31.33 -40.04 10.49
C GLY A 9 -30.99 -38.89 9.56
N TRP A 10 -31.74 -37.79 9.64
CA TRP A 10 -31.37 -36.53 8.98
C TRP A 10 -30.46 -35.78 9.96
N LEU A 11 -29.17 -35.66 9.64
CA LEU A 11 -28.31 -34.68 10.29
C LEU A 11 -28.38 -33.41 9.47
N LEU A 12 -29.28 -32.50 9.89
CA LEU A 12 -29.22 -31.09 9.55
C LEU A 12 -28.01 -30.50 10.27
N GLY A 13 -26.85 -30.54 9.63
CA GLY A 13 -25.71 -29.70 9.98
C GLY A 13 -25.88 -28.35 9.32
N LEU A 14 -26.74 -27.48 9.89
CA LEU A 14 -26.75 -26.07 9.53
C LEU A 14 -25.50 -25.45 10.18
N ILE A 15 -24.36 -25.57 9.51
CA ILE A 15 -23.20 -24.73 9.79
C ILE A 15 -23.67 -23.34 9.37
N LEU A 16 -23.94 -22.49 10.37
CA LEU A 16 -24.16 -21.07 10.14
C LEU A 16 -22.99 -20.59 9.27
N PRO A 17 -23.24 -20.03 8.07
CA PRO A 17 -22.19 -19.33 7.36
C PRO A 17 -21.68 -18.27 8.33
N LEU A 18 -20.37 -18.12 8.31
CA LEU A 18 -19.61 -17.19 9.09
C LEU A 18 -20.10 -15.76 8.78
N GLU A 19 -21.21 -15.34 9.40
CA GLU A 19 -21.46 -13.94 9.71
C GLU A 19 -20.50 -13.55 10.85
N CYS A 20 -19.21 -13.77 10.60
CA CYS A 20 -18.21 -12.87 11.11
C CYS A 20 -18.36 -11.63 10.23
N LEU A 21 -19.28 -10.78 10.67
CA LEU A 21 -19.20 -9.36 10.41
C LEU A 21 -17.87 -8.90 11.03
N GLU A 22 -16.77 -9.17 10.35
CA GLU A 22 -15.57 -8.40 10.53
C GLU A 22 -15.97 -7.03 10.00
N ALA A 23 -15.96 -6.04 10.90
CA ALA A 23 -16.08 -4.66 10.51
C ALA A 23 -15.14 -4.45 9.32
N ALA A 24 -15.61 -3.80 8.26
CA ALA A 24 -14.72 -3.29 7.23
C ALA A 24 -13.78 -2.30 7.89
N ASP A 25 -12.65 -2.80 8.40
CA ASP A 25 -11.54 -1.97 8.81
C ASP A 25 -11.09 -1.28 7.52
N GLY A 26 -11.11 0.06 7.51
CA GLY A 26 -10.71 0.85 6.33
C GLY A 26 -9.21 0.77 6.04
N GLY A 27 -8.55 -0.29 6.50
CA GLY A 27 -7.13 -0.56 6.34
C GLY A 27 -6.83 -1.13 4.96
N VAL A 28 -5.61 -0.85 4.50
CA VAL A 28 -5.05 -1.46 3.31
C VAL A 28 -4.21 -2.66 3.75
N HIS A 29 -4.41 -3.82 3.11
CA HIS A 29 -3.64 -5.03 3.40
C HIS A 29 -2.56 -5.28 2.35
N ALA A 30 -1.34 -5.56 2.82
CA ALA A 30 -0.27 -6.09 1.98
C ALA A 30 -0.44 -7.61 1.80
N ALA A 31 -0.46 -8.10 0.56
CA ALA A 31 -0.53 -9.53 0.30
C ALA A 31 0.83 -10.18 0.51
N SER A 32 0.84 -11.40 1.08
CA SER A 32 2.08 -12.15 1.26
C SER A 32 2.59 -12.71 -0.07
N THR A 33 3.90 -12.63 -0.30
CA THR A 33 4.60 -13.32 -1.39
C THR A 33 5.71 -14.21 -0.85
N ILE A 34 6.05 -15.27 -1.59
CA ILE A 34 7.22 -16.12 -1.36
C ILE A 34 8.34 -15.87 -2.37
N HIS A 35 8.06 -15.04 -3.38
CA HIS A 35 9.00 -14.61 -4.40
C HIS A 35 9.04 -13.09 -4.38
N ALA A 36 10.20 -12.53 -4.04
CA ALA A 36 10.43 -11.10 -4.12
C ALA A 36 10.18 -10.62 -5.55
N PRO A 37 9.35 -9.57 -5.76
CA PRO A 37 9.12 -9.01 -7.08
C PRO A 37 10.41 -8.34 -7.58
N VAL A 38 10.59 -8.34 -8.91
CA VAL A 38 11.64 -7.53 -9.53
C VAL A 38 11.21 -6.05 -9.50
N ILE A 39 12.06 -5.17 -8.96
CA ILE A 39 11.78 -3.73 -8.87
C ILE A 39 12.31 -3.03 -10.13
N ASP A 40 11.59 -3.20 -11.24
CA ASP A 40 11.94 -2.62 -12.55
C ASP A 40 10.91 -1.60 -13.08
N GLY A 41 9.83 -1.37 -12.31
CA GLY A 41 8.73 -0.47 -12.68
C GLY A 41 7.64 -1.11 -13.56
N HIS A 42 7.72 -2.40 -13.85
CA HIS A 42 6.71 -3.13 -14.63
C HIS A 42 5.80 -4.00 -13.73
N LEU A 43 4.52 -3.65 -13.64
CA LEU A 43 3.52 -4.39 -12.85
C LEU A 43 2.89 -5.57 -13.60
N ASP A 44 3.28 -5.79 -14.86
CA ASP A 44 2.75 -6.86 -15.70
C ASP A 44 3.32 -8.25 -15.36
N SER A 45 4.35 -8.30 -14.50
CA SER A 45 4.86 -9.56 -13.97
C SER A 45 3.78 -10.19 -13.07
N GLY A 46 3.57 -11.51 -13.19
CA GLY A 46 2.60 -12.23 -12.36
C GLY A 46 2.90 -12.18 -10.86
N GLU A 47 4.02 -11.59 -10.46
CA GLU A 47 4.46 -11.39 -9.08
C GLU A 47 3.49 -10.49 -8.30
N TRP A 48 2.92 -9.48 -8.96
CA TRP A 48 1.94 -8.55 -8.36
C TRP A 48 0.50 -9.07 -8.39
N ALA A 49 0.24 -10.25 -8.97
CA ALA A 49 -1.12 -10.75 -9.18
C ALA A 49 -1.91 -10.99 -7.87
N ALA A 50 -1.21 -11.22 -6.76
CA ALA A 50 -1.83 -11.38 -5.44
C ALA A 50 -2.15 -10.05 -4.75
N ALA A 51 -1.54 -8.94 -5.17
CA ALA A 51 -1.76 -7.63 -4.55
C ALA A 51 -3.08 -7.02 -5.02
N GLU A 52 -3.86 -6.52 -4.07
CA GLU A 52 -5.06 -5.73 -4.39
C GLU A 52 -4.66 -4.34 -4.89
N ALA A 53 -5.36 -3.88 -5.93
CA ALA A 53 -5.21 -2.54 -6.48
C ALA A 53 -6.04 -1.51 -5.68
N VAL A 54 -5.38 -0.76 -4.81
CA VAL A 54 -5.98 0.25 -3.95
C VAL A 54 -6.11 1.57 -4.70
N ARG A 55 -7.33 2.13 -4.74
CA ARG A 55 -7.64 3.41 -5.42
C ARG A 55 -8.39 4.40 -4.53
N ALA A 56 -8.63 4.05 -3.28
CA ALA A 56 -9.39 4.82 -2.32
C ALA A 56 -8.55 5.95 -1.70
N PHE A 57 -7.98 6.81 -2.55
CA PHE A 57 -7.23 7.99 -2.12
C PHE A 57 -8.18 9.17 -1.91
N ILE A 58 -7.77 10.08 -1.02
CA ILE A 58 -8.43 11.36 -0.80
C ILE A 58 -7.50 12.49 -1.20
N GLN A 59 -8.10 13.61 -1.59
CA GLN A 59 -7.36 14.83 -1.81
C GLN A 59 -7.21 15.59 -0.49
N VAL A 60 -5.99 16.06 -0.19
CA VAL A 60 -5.72 16.94 0.95
C VAL A 60 -5.67 18.39 0.50
N GLU A 61 -5.03 18.66 -0.65
CA GLU A 61 -4.93 19.99 -1.25
C GLU A 61 -5.42 19.98 -2.70
N PRO A 62 -6.03 21.07 -3.20
CA PRO A 62 -6.40 22.31 -2.49
C PRO A 62 -7.67 22.16 -1.62
N GLN A 63 -8.32 21.01 -1.66
CA GLN A 63 -9.56 20.75 -0.93
C GLN A 63 -9.42 19.46 -0.11
N ILE A 64 -9.46 19.60 1.21
CA ILE A 64 -9.41 18.48 2.13
C ILE A 64 -10.64 17.57 1.97
N ASN A 65 -10.40 16.26 1.97
CA ASN A 65 -11.40 15.22 1.71
C ASN A 65 -12.08 15.36 0.34
N GLY A 66 -11.43 16.02 -0.62
CA GLY A 66 -11.90 16.11 -2.00
C GLY A 66 -11.73 14.78 -2.74
N THR A 67 -12.42 14.65 -3.87
CA THR A 67 -12.10 13.60 -4.85
C THR A 67 -10.74 13.90 -5.47
N PRO A 68 -9.80 12.93 -5.53
CA PRO A 68 -8.52 13.14 -6.18
C PRO A 68 -8.70 13.63 -7.62
N SER A 69 -8.04 14.74 -7.97
CA SER A 69 -8.02 15.26 -9.35
C SER A 69 -7.20 14.38 -10.28
N GLU A 70 -6.24 13.65 -9.73
CA GLU A 70 -5.31 12.78 -10.44
C GLU A 70 -5.40 11.37 -9.85
N GLN A 71 -5.35 10.35 -10.70
CA GLN A 71 -5.55 8.97 -10.27
C GLN A 71 -4.25 8.35 -9.76
N THR A 72 -4.33 7.79 -8.56
CA THR A 72 -3.29 6.96 -7.95
C THR A 72 -3.83 5.56 -7.75
N THR A 73 -3.05 4.55 -8.15
CA THR A 73 -3.29 3.15 -7.78
C THR A 73 -2.07 2.63 -7.03
N LEU A 74 -2.31 1.96 -5.90
CA LEU A 74 -1.31 1.37 -5.04
C LEU A 74 -1.48 -0.15 -5.01
N TRP A 75 -0.36 -0.87 -4.96
CA TRP A 75 -0.30 -2.29 -4.65
C TRP A 75 0.72 -2.50 -3.55
N LEU A 76 0.38 -3.39 -2.60
CA LEU A 76 1.26 -3.76 -1.50
C LEU A 76 1.49 -5.26 -1.50
N LEU A 77 2.77 -5.65 -1.49
CA LEU A 77 3.20 -7.00 -1.16
C LEU A 77 4.10 -6.97 0.06
N ARG A 78 4.24 -8.10 0.73
CA ARG A 78 5.28 -8.30 1.74
C ARG A 78 5.80 -9.73 1.73
N ASP A 79 7.02 -9.91 2.18
CA ASP A 79 7.49 -11.20 2.68
C ASP A 79 7.85 -11.07 4.18
N ASP A 80 8.79 -11.88 4.64
CA ASP A 80 9.25 -11.86 6.03
C ASP A 80 10.32 -10.80 6.30
N GLU A 81 10.89 -10.19 5.26
CA GLU A 81 11.99 -9.23 5.33
C GLU A 81 11.60 -7.83 4.80
N PHE A 82 10.77 -7.76 3.76
CA PHE A 82 10.50 -6.52 3.02
C PHE A 82 9.00 -6.23 2.87
N LEU A 83 8.69 -4.93 2.88
CA LEU A 83 7.44 -4.38 2.35
C LEU A 83 7.72 -3.86 0.94
N TYR A 84 6.95 -4.32 -0.04
CA TYR A 84 7.03 -3.87 -1.42
C TYR A 84 5.85 -2.96 -1.73
N VAL A 85 6.17 -1.78 -2.25
CA VAL A 85 5.20 -0.74 -2.59
C VAL A 85 5.28 -0.46 -4.08
N ALA A 86 4.17 -0.64 -4.78
CA ALA A 86 4.04 -0.27 -6.19
C ALA A 86 2.98 0.81 -6.35
N LEU A 87 3.31 1.84 -7.12
CA LEU A 87 2.45 2.99 -7.34
C LEU A 87 2.36 3.29 -8.83
N ALA A 88 1.14 3.44 -9.35
CA ALA A 88 0.88 3.93 -10.69
C ALA A 88 0.07 5.23 -10.57
N LEU A 89 0.63 6.33 -11.08
CA LEU A 89 0.04 7.65 -11.03
C LEU A 89 -0.17 8.17 -12.46
N THR A 90 -1.29 8.83 -12.68
CA THR A 90 -1.54 9.58 -13.91
C THR A 90 -1.73 11.04 -13.56
N GLN A 91 -1.14 11.94 -14.34
CA GLN A 91 -1.38 13.37 -14.23
C GLN A 91 -1.78 13.98 -15.58
N SER A 92 -2.65 15.00 -15.55
CA SER A 92 -3.06 15.74 -16.74
C SER A 92 -2.04 16.81 -17.18
N SER A 93 -1.26 17.32 -16.23
CA SER A 93 -0.19 18.29 -16.45
C SER A 93 1.07 17.64 -17.05
N ARG A 94 1.97 18.51 -17.53
CA ARG A 94 3.31 18.07 -17.92
C ARG A 94 4.09 17.70 -16.67
N LEU A 95 4.62 16.49 -16.68
CA LEU A 95 5.51 15.97 -15.64
C LEU A 95 6.80 16.82 -15.52
N VAL A 96 7.14 17.17 -14.28
CA VAL A 96 8.35 17.90 -13.90
C VAL A 96 9.23 16.99 -13.06
N ALA A 97 10.41 16.66 -13.56
CA ALA A 97 11.44 15.95 -12.81
C ALA A 97 12.82 16.48 -13.23
N ARG A 98 13.46 17.26 -12.37
CA ARG A 98 14.75 17.91 -12.59
C ARG A 98 15.87 17.18 -11.89
N GLU A 99 15.60 16.58 -10.73
CA GLU A 99 16.59 15.87 -9.95
C GLU A 99 16.81 14.45 -10.47
N TRP A 100 18.03 13.96 -10.29
CA TRP A 100 18.49 12.64 -10.76
C TRP A 100 19.29 11.87 -9.72
N VAL A 101 19.72 12.55 -8.65
CA VAL A 101 20.62 11.99 -7.66
C VAL A 101 19.86 11.54 -6.43
N GLN A 102 20.45 10.61 -5.71
CA GLN A 102 19.97 10.21 -4.39
C GLN A 102 20.19 11.37 -3.40
N ASP A 103 19.30 11.47 -2.43
CA ASP A 103 19.23 12.48 -1.36
C ASP A 103 19.12 13.92 -1.90
N ALA A 104 18.52 14.06 -3.07
CA ALA A 104 18.18 15.35 -3.64
C ALA A 104 16.94 15.96 -2.99
N ASP A 105 16.92 17.28 -2.86
CA ASP A 105 15.70 18.03 -2.54
C ASP A 105 14.71 17.92 -3.70
N LEU A 106 13.63 17.17 -3.49
CA LEU A 106 12.58 16.93 -4.50
C LEU A 106 11.48 17.99 -4.49
N SER A 107 11.57 19.05 -3.68
CA SER A 107 10.50 20.07 -3.53
C SER A 107 10.15 20.80 -4.84
N GLY A 108 11.08 20.83 -5.80
CA GLY A 108 10.90 21.43 -7.12
C GLY A 108 10.35 20.49 -8.21
N ASP A 109 10.14 19.22 -7.88
CA ASP A 109 9.75 18.14 -8.78
C ASP A 109 8.35 17.59 -8.46
N ASP A 110 7.75 16.88 -9.42
CA ASP A 110 6.70 15.93 -9.12
C ASP A 110 7.34 14.71 -8.44
N PHE A 111 6.82 14.32 -7.28
CA PHE A 111 7.28 13.12 -6.57
C PHE A 111 6.12 12.41 -5.89
N VAL A 112 6.36 11.16 -5.50
CA VAL A 112 5.49 10.44 -4.58
C VAL A 112 6.26 10.16 -3.30
N SER A 113 5.58 10.23 -2.16
CA SER A 113 6.15 9.91 -0.86
C SER A 113 5.31 8.85 -0.15
N VAL A 114 5.98 7.86 0.41
CA VAL A 114 5.39 6.80 1.25
C VAL A 114 5.87 7.04 2.68
N GLN A 115 4.92 7.30 3.57
CA GLN A 115 5.22 7.53 4.98
C GLN A 115 4.80 6.32 5.81
N LEU A 116 5.72 5.81 6.63
CA LEU A 116 5.52 4.63 7.45
C LEU A 116 5.78 4.95 8.93
N ASP A 117 4.88 4.52 9.81
CA ASP A 117 5.11 4.44 11.26
C ASP A 117 5.11 2.96 11.65
N PRO A 118 6.27 2.28 11.60
CA PRO A 118 6.36 0.84 11.84
C PRO A 118 6.01 0.45 13.27
N PHE A 119 6.06 1.40 14.20
CA PHE A 119 5.84 1.16 15.63
C PHE A 119 4.45 1.61 16.10
N ALA A 120 3.64 2.19 15.20
CA ALA A 120 2.35 2.80 15.50
C ALA A 120 2.43 3.80 16.67
N SER A 121 3.60 4.45 16.82
CA SER A 121 3.89 5.38 17.91
C SER A 121 3.18 6.71 17.74
N ARG A 122 2.91 7.10 16.49
CA ARG A 122 2.42 8.42 16.06
C ARG A 122 3.32 9.60 16.41
N GLU A 123 4.51 9.33 16.94
CA GLU A 123 5.50 10.34 17.31
C GLU A 123 6.62 10.43 16.27
N LYS A 124 6.91 9.29 15.61
CA LYS A 124 7.97 9.18 14.61
C LYS A 124 7.53 8.31 13.45
N GLY A 125 8.06 8.62 12.27
CA GLY A 125 7.89 7.83 11.07
C GLY A 125 9.06 8.00 10.12
N TYR A 126 9.01 7.27 9.01
CA TYR A 126 9.97 7.36 7.92
C TYR A 126 9.23 7.78 6.66
N ALA A 127 9.78 8.72 5.91
CA ALA A 127 9.29 9.10 4.59
C ALA A 127 10.26 8.60 3.53
N PHE A 128 9.75 7.93 2.50
CA PHE A 128 10.51 7.52 1.33
C PHE A 128 9.90 8.18 0.10
N SER A 129 10.68 9.02 -0.57
CA SER A 129 10.23 9.83 -1.68
C SER A 129 10.98 9.46 -2.96
N VAL A 130 10.26 9.45 -4.08
CA VAL A 130 10.84 9.18 -5.40
C VAL A 130 10.21 10.07 -6.47
N ASN A 131 11.03 10.63 -7.34
CA ASN A 131 10.58 11.36 -8.52
C ASN A 131 10.54 10.45 -9.78
N PRO A 132 9.93 10.89 -10.88
CA PRO A 132 9.89 10.15 -12.14
C PRO A 132 11.24 9.82 -12.80
N ASN A 133 12.32 10.53 -12.46
CA ASN A 133 13.67 10.19 -12.94
C ASN A 133 14.34 9.11 -12.08
N GLY A 134 13.70 8.68 -10.98
CA GLY A 134 14.26 7.74 -10.03
C GLY A 134 15.22 8.37 -9.01
N ALA A 135 15.26 9.71 -8.91
CA ALA A 135 15.88 10.39 -7.77
C ALA A 135 15.09 10.05 -6.51
N ARG A 136 15.82 9.85 -5.42
CA ARG A 136 15.26 9.30 -4.18
C ARG A 136 15.68 10.16 -3.00
N SER A 137 14.83 10.28 -2.01
CA SER A 137 15.13 10.95 -0.75
C SER A 137 14.40 10.22 0.36
N GLU A 138 15.06 10.12 1.52
CA GLU A 138 14.46 9.63 2.75
C GLU A 138 14.51 10.70 3.84
N SER A 139 13.61 10.61 4.81
CA SER A 139 13.60 11.53 5.95
C SER A 139 12.96 10.88 7.17
N LEU A 140 13.43 11.26 8.35
CA LEU A 140 12.74 10.93 9.60
C LEU A 140 11.65 11.97 9.86
N ILE A 141 10.42 11.50 10.04
CA ILE A 141 9.30 12.31 10.50
C ILE A 141 9.36 12.35 12.03
N SER A 142 9.32 13.54 12.62
CA SER A 142 9.23 13.72 14.07
C SER A 142 8.12 14.71 14.44
N ASP A 143 7.65 14.63 15.69
CA ASP A 143 6.58 15.47 16.21
C ASP A 143 6.91 16.97 16.04
N GLY A 144 6.16 17.68 15.16
CA GLY A 144 6.35 19.11 14.91
C GLY A 144 6.33 19.60 13.46
N ASP A 145 5.95 18.78 12.46
CA ASP A 145 6.01 19.08 11.02
C ASP A 145 7.44 19.32 10.47
N ASP A 146 8.48 18.93 11.22
CA ASP A 146 9.88 18.97 10.76
C ASP A 146 10.29 17.59 10.20
N TYR A 147 10.63 17.57 8.91
CA TYR A 147 11.38 16.48 8.29
C TYR A 147 12.85 16.63 8.68
N ASP A 148 13.43 15.62 9.33
CA ASP A 148 14.87 15.54 9.53
C ASP A 148 15.48 14.87 8.29
N GLU A 149 15.95 15.70 7.35
CA GLU A 149 16.60 15.28 6.10
C GLU A 149 18.04 14.79 6.30
N ASP A 150 18.61 14.91 7.51
CA ASP A 150 19.98 14.47 7.84
C ASP A 150 20.06 12.98 8.27
N TRP A 151 18.96 12.22 8.12
CA TRP A 151 18.92 10.81 8.50
C TRP A 151 19.36 9.90 7.35
N GLU A 152 20.48 9.19 7.53
CA GLU A 152 21.06 8.27 6.54
C GLU A 152 20.89 6.82 7.01
N ASP A 153 20.06 6.03 6.33
CA ASP A 153 20.10 4.56 6.45
C ASP A 153 20.16 3.93 5.05
N LEU A 154 21.03 2.95 4.88
CA LEU A 154 21.34 2.42 3.55
C LEU A 154 20.18 1.56 3.04
N TRP A 155 19.48 2.02 2.01
CA TRP A 155 18.38 1.33 1.32
C TRP A 155 18.74 0.88 -0.10
#